data_AF-A0A5N0GC13-F1
#
_entry.id   AF-A0A5N0GC13-F1
#
_cell.length_a   1.000
_cell.length_b   1.000
_cell.length_c   1.000
_cell.angle_alpha   90.00
_cell.angle_beta   90.00
_cell.angle_gamma   90.00
#
_symmetry.space_group_name_H-M   'P 1'
#
loop_
_entity.id
_entity.type
_entity.pdbx_description
1 polymer ?
#
loop_
_entity_poly.entity_id
_entity_poly.type
_entity_poly.pdbx_seq_one_letter_code
_entity_poly.pdbx_strand_id
1 'polypeptide(L)'
;MKKSSQNRAGSVSIPAIPERVSVAMAEIAENMKEGLLALAVGAGLQVMQTLMEADVTAQAGPKGRHNPNRTAVRHGHERGSVTLGGRRVAVSRPRVRAADGSGELPVACYELFSSTEILGQMAMEKMLAGL
;
A
#
# COMPACT_ATOMS: atom_id res chain seq x y z
N MET A 1 18.83 -66.36 5.47
CA MET A 1 18.10 -65.33 6.25
C MET A 1 18.12 -64.02 5.45
N LYS A 2 17.06 -63.72 4.67
CA LYS A 2 16.03 -62.69 4.93
C LYS A 2 16.57 -61.33 5.43
N LYS A 3 16.45 -60.29 4.59
CA LYS A 3 15.43 -59.22 4.74
C LYS A 3 15.50 -58.22 3.58
N SER A 4 14.54 -58.32 2.67
CA SER A 4 14.23 -57.32 1.64
C SER A 4 13.39 -56.23 2.29
N SER A 5 13.95 -55.03 2.47
CA SER A 5 13.16 -53.87 2.92
C SER A 5 12.57 -53.18 1.69
N GLN A 6 11.34 -53.55 1.34
CA GLN A 6 10.54 -52.78 0.38
C GLN A 6 9.97 -51.55 1.09
N ASN A 7 10.59 -50.39 0.88
CA ASN A 7 10.02 -49.09 1.21
C ASN A 7 8.86 -48.82 0.22
N ARG A 8 7.65 -49.22 0.61
CA ARG A 8 6.42 -48.90 -0.11
C ARG A 8 6.08 -47.44 0.22
N ALA A 9 6.46 -46.51 -0.66
CA ALA A 9 5.88 -45.18 -0.65
C ALA A 9 4.37 -45.35 -0.88
N GLY A 10 3.58 -45.19 0.18
CA GLY A 10 2.13 -45.18 0.07
C GLY A 10 1.77 -44.04 -0.86
N SER A 11 1.28 -44.37 -2.06
CA SER A 11 0.63 -43.40 -2.92
C SER A 11 -0.56 -42.86 -2.13
N VAL A 12 -0.43 -41.66 -1.57
CA VAL A 12 -1.58 -40.93 -1.04
C VAL A 12 -2.44 -40.62 -2.26
N SER A 13 -3.43 -41.47 -2.52
CA SER A 13 -4.49 -41.16 -3.46
C SER A 13 -5.23 -39.98 -2.86
N ILE A 14 -4.94 -38.78 -3.35
CA ILE A 14 -5.77 -37.60 -3.07
C ILE A 14 -7.18 -38.01 -3.52
N PRO A 15 -8.15 -38.15 -2.61
CA PRO A 15 -9.49 -38.54 -3.01
C PRO A 15 -9.98 -37.52 -4.04
N ALA A 16 -10.50 -38.00 -5.16
CA ALA A 16 -11.01 -37.14 -6.23
C ALA A 16 -12.08 -36.22 -5.63
N ILE A 17 -11.76 -34.94 -5.54
CA ILE A 17 -12.67 -33.93 -4.99
C ILE A 17 -13.85 -33.83 -5.96
N PRO A 18 -15.11 -33.96 -5.49
CA PRO A 18 -16.28 -33.79 -6.34
C PRO A 18 -16.26 -32.42 -7.02
N GLU A 19 -16.63 -32.35 -8.30
CA GLU A 19 -16.55 -31.14 -9.13
C GLU A 19 -17.21 -29.91 -8.47
N ARG A 20 -18.36 -30.11 -7.81
CA ARG A 20 -19.06 -29.05 -7.07
C ARG A 20 -18.21 -28.46 -5.94
N VAL A 21 -17.41 -29.28 -5.26
CA VAL A 21 -16.51 -28.83 -4.19
C VAL A 21 -15.31 -28.10 -4.79
N SER A 22 -14.76 -28.54 -5.93
CA SER A 22 -13.67 -27.82 -6.59
C SER A 22 -14.10 -26.44 -7.11
N VAL A 23 -15.31 -26.31 -7.65
CA VAL A 23 -15.84 -25.01 -8.11
C VAL A 23 -16.03 -24.06 -6.92
N ALA A 24 -16.66 -24.52 -5.83
CA ALA A 24 -16.82 -23.71 -4.62
C ALA A 24 -15.48 -23.28 -4.02
N MET A 25 -14.46 -24.14 -4.04
CA MET A 25 -13.12 -23.79 -3.57
C MET A 25 -12.42 -22.75 -4.47
N ALA A 26 -12.63 -22.80 -5.79
CA ALA A 26 -12.11 -21.81 -6.72
C ALA A 26 -12.73 -20.42 -6.47
N GLU A 27 -14.05 -20.35 -6.29
CA GLU A 27 -14.75 -19.11 -5.96
C GLU A 27 -14.27 -18.53 -4.62
N ILE A 28 -14.09 -19.38 -3.61
CA ILE A 28 -13.55 -18.96 -2.31
C ILE A 28 -12.12 -18.42 -2.47
N ALA A 29 -11.26 -19.09 -3.24
CA ALA A 29 -9.88 -18.64 -3.45
C ALA A 29 -9.82 -17.28 -4.18
N GLU A 30 -10.67 -17.04 -5.16
CA GLU A 30 -10.78 -15.77 -5.87
C GLU A 30 -11.23 -14.65 -4.91
N ASN A 31 -12.30 -14.88 -4.16
CA ASN A 31 -12.78 -13.94 -3.15
C ASN A 31 -11.71 -13.62 -2.09
N MET A 32 -10.96 -14.64 -1.63
CA MET A 32 -9.86 -14.44 -0.68
C MET A 32 -8.73 -13.60 -1.29
N LYS A 33 -8.36 -13.83 -2.54
CA LYS A 33 -7.33 -13.05 -3.24
C LYS A 33 -7.72 -11.58 -3.32
N GLU A 34 -8.95 -11.29 -3.72
CA GLU A 34 -9.47 -9.93 -3.80
C GLU A 34 -9.54 -9.27 -2.43
N GLY A 35 -10.10 -9.97 -1.44
CA GLY A 35 -10.22 -9.48 -0.07
C GLY A 35 -8.86 -9.18 0.57
N LEU A 36 -7.88 -10.06 0.37
CA LEU A 36 -6.53 -9.87 0.91
C LEU A 36 -5.82 -8.69 0.22
N LEU A 37 -5.96 -8.54 -1.10
CA LEU A 37 -5.39 -7.41 -1.83
C LEU A 37 -6.03 -6.09 -1.38
N ALA A 38 -7.36 -6.06 -1.22
CA ALA A 38 -8.07 -4.89 -0.72
C ALA A 38 -7.60 -4.51 0.69
N LEU A 39 -7.43 -5.50 1.58
CA LEU A 39 -6.91 -5.29 2.93
C LEU A 39 -5.49 -4.71 2.90
N ALA A 40 -4.59 -5.30 2.11
CA ALA A 40 -3.20 -4.84 2.02
C ALA A 40 -3.11 -3.41 1.49
N VAL A 41 -3.88 -3.08 0.45
CA VAL A 41 -3.94 -1.71 -0.09
C VAL A 41 -4.51 -0.74 0.94
N GLY A 42 -5.61 -1.10 1.61
CA GLY A 42 -6.22 -0.27 2.64
C GLY A 42 -5.26 0.02 3.80
N ALA A 43 -4.58 -1.00 4.31
CA ALA A 43 -3.58 -0.86 5.37
C ALA A 43 -2.39 0.01 4.93
N GLY A 44 -1.88 -0.20 3.72
CA GLY A 44 -0.79 0.61 3.17
C GLY A 44 -1.16 2.10 3.09
N LEU A 45 -2.37 2.42 2.63
CA LEU A 45 -2.85 3.81 2.56
C LEU A 45 -2.98 4.44 3.96
N GLN A 46 -3.41 3.68 4.97
CA GLN A 46 -3.46 4.17 6.37
C GLN A 46 -2.06 4.46 6.93
N VAL A 47 -1.08 3.59 6.65
CA VAL A 47 0.32 3.83 7.03
C VAL A 47 0.85 5.10 6.37
N MET A 48 0.62 5.27 5.06
CA MET A 48 1.02 6.49 4.35
C MET A 48 0.39 7.75 4.97
N GLN A 49 -0.90 7.71 5.30
CA GLN A 49 -1.58 8.82 5.96
C GLN A 49 -0.98 9.14 7.33
N THR A 50 -0.63 8.11 8.09
CA THR A 50 0.01 8.26 9.41
C THR A 50 1.39 8.92 9.29
N LEU A 51 2.18 8.53 8.29
CA LEU A 51 3.49 9.12 8.02
C LEU A 51 3.37 10.60 7.59
N MET A 52 2.41 10.94 6.73
CA MET A 52 2.15 12.34 6.36
C MET A 52 1.72 13.19 7.55
N GLU A 53 0.90 12.66 8.46
CA GLU A 53 0.52 13.37 9.70
C GLU A 53 1.69 13.48 10.68
N ALA A 54 2.62 12.52 10.69
CA ALA A 54 3.85 12.60 11.46
C ALA A 54 4.74 13.75 10.96
N ASP A 55 4.90 13.92 9.65
CA ASP A 55 5.60 15.06 9.06
C ASP A 55 4.97 16.40 9.46
N VAL A 56 3.63 16.49 9.35
CA VAL A 56 2.89 17.69 9.77
C VAL A 56 3.11 17.97 11.26
N THR A 57 3.15 16.92 12.07
CA THR A 57 3.41 17.04 13.52
C THR A 57 4.85 17.47 13.80
N ALA A 58 5.83 17.01 13.02
CA ALA A 58 7.21 17.45 13.12
C ALA A 58 7.36 18.94 12.78
N GLN A 59 6.60 19.44 11.81
CA GLN A 59 6.66 20.85 11.38
C GLN A 59 5.82 21.78 12.27
N ALA A 60 4.54 21.47 12.46
CA ALA A 60 3.57 22.35 13.13
C ALA A 60 3.33 21.99 14.60
N GLY A 61 4.00 20.95 15.12
CA GLY A 61 3.81 20.44 16.47
C GLY A 61 2.54 19.59 16.66
N PRO A 62 2.31 19.07 17.87
CA PRO A 62 1.15 18.25 18.19
C PRO A 62 -0.16 19.04 18.03
N LYS A 63 -1.18 18.39 17.47
CA LYS A 63 -2.48 19.01 17.22
C LYS A 63 -3.12 19.48 18.53
N GLY A 64 -3.69 20.69 18.51
CA GLY A 64 -4.41 21.27 19.65
C GLY A 64 -3.53 21.82 20.77
N ARG A 65 -2.19 21.81 20.63
CA ARG A 65 -1.30 22.46 21.59
C ARG A 65 -0.86 23.83 21.12
N HIS A 66 -1.00 24.82 21.99
CA HIS A 66 -0.53 26.17 21.71
C HIS A 66 1.00 26.23 21.79
N ASN A 67 1.64 26.77 20.75
CA ASN A 67 3.06 27.12 20.74
C ASN A 67 3.18 28.59 20.29
N PRO A 68 3.65 29.51 21.15
CA PRO A 68 3.83 30.92 20.78
C PRO A 68 4.97 31.12 19.77
N ASN A 69 5.95 30.22 19.73
CA ASN A 69 7.11 30.27 18.82
C ASN A 69 6.92 29.36 17.60
N ARG A 70 5.68 29.12 17.18
CA ARG A 70 5.39 28.26 16.00
C ARG A 70 5.96 28.89 14.74
N THR A 71 6.63 28.08 13.93
CA THR A 71 7.14 28.44 12.60
C THR A 71 6.25 27.90 11.48
N ALA A 72 5.36 26.96 11.79
CA ALA A 72 4.41 26.37 10.86
C ALA A 72 3.03 26.16 11.49
N VAL A 73 1.99 26.15 10.65
CA VAL A 73 0.59 25.94 11.01
C VAL A 73 -0.06 24.90 10.12
N ARG A 74 -0.97 24.10 10.71
CA ARG A 74 -1.81 23.15 9.97
C ARG A 74 -2.85 23.93 9.16
N HIS A 75 -3.02 23.59 7.89
CA HIS A 75 -3.91 24.32 6.97
C HIS A 75 -4.95 23.40 6.31
N GLY A 76 -5.38 22.37 7.04
CA GLY A 76 -6.35 21.39 6.57
C GLY A 76 -5.75 20.38 5.60
N HIS A 77 -6.58 19.90 4.68
CA HIS A 77 -6.21 18.90 3.70
C HIS A 77 -6.72 19.30 2.32
N GLU A 78 -6.05 18.81 1.28
CA GLU A 78 -6.49 18.92 -0.11
C GLU A 78 -6.56 17.56 -0.80
N ARG A 79 -7.09 17.56 -2.02
CA ARG A 79 -7.12 16.38 -2.88
C ARG A 79 -5.72 16.16 -3.45
N GLY A 80 -5.14 15.01 -3.17
CA GLY A 80 -3.88 14.56 -3.75
C GLY A 80 -4.03 13.19 -4.39
N SER A 81 -2.95 12.70 -4.98
CA SER A 81 -2.81 11.31 -5.37
C SER A 81 -1.42 10.78 -5.06
N VAL A 82 -1.30 9.45 -4.97
CA VAL A 82 -0.05 8.69 -4.82
C VAL A 82 0.04 7.61 -5.89
N THR A 83 1.25 7.13 -6.17
CA THR A 83 1.48 6.03 -7.11
C THR A 83 1.42 4.69 -6.36
N LEU A 84 0.51 3.79 -6.76
CA LEU A 84 0.42 2.45 -6.18
C LEU A 84 0.00 1.43 -7.25
N GLY A 85 0.75 0.34 -7.37
CA GLY A 85 0.43 -0.77 -8.28
C GLY A 85 0.29 -0.35 -9.75
N GLY A 86 1.12 0.57 -10.22
CA GLY A 86 1.07 1.04 -11.61
C GLY A 86 -0.02 2.07 -11.92
N ARG A 87 -0.74 2.58 -10.92
CA ARG A 87 -1.81 3.57 -11.10
C ARG A 87 -1.75 4.71 -10.08
N ARG A 88 -2.48 5.79 -10.37
CA ARG A 88 -2.70 6.89 -9.42
C ARG A 88 -3.89 6.57 -8.52
N VAL A 89 -3.68 6.64 -7.22
CA VAL A 89 -4.71 6.44 -6.19
C VAL A 89 -4.93 7.75 -5.48
N ALA A 90 -6.20 8.18 -5.36
CA ALA A 90 -6.56 9.42 -4.69
C ALA A 90 -6.32 9.32 -3.18
N VAL A 91 -5.80 10.39 -2.59
CA VAL A 91 -5.56 10.52 -1.14
C VAL A 91 -5.94 11.92 -0.67
N SER A 92 -6.10 12.08 0.65
CA SER A 92 -6.22 13.38 1.29
C SER A 92 -4.83 13.84 1.74
N ARG A 93 -4.26 14.83 1.06
CA ARG A 93 -2.94 15.39 1.36
C ARG A 93 -3.07 16.43 2.47
N PRO A 94 -2.40 16.28 3.63
CA PRO A 94 -2.39 17.33 4.64
C PRO A 94 -1.58 18.53 4.15
N ARG A 95 -1.98 19.72 4.57
CA ARG A 95 -1.33 20.99 4.21
C ARG A 95 -0.72 21.65 5.42
N VAL A 96 0.49 22.18 5.23
CA VAL A 96 1.23 22.94 6.24
C VAL A 96 1.60 24.28 5.63
N ARG A 97 1.44 25.36 6.39
CA ARG A 97 1.87 26.70 5.97
C ARG A 97 2.87 27.28 6.96
N ALA A 98 3.78 28.11 6.48
CA ALA A 98 4.67 28.86 7.34
C ALA A 98 3.87 29.89 8.17
N ALA A 99 4.23 30.04 9.43
CA ALA A 99 3.53 30.94 10.35
C ALA A 99 3.78 32.42 10.03
N ASP A 100 4.86 32.73 9.31
CA ASP A 100 5.20 34.07 8.82
C ASP A 100 4.44 34.46 7.54
N GLY A 101 3.62 33.56 6.99
CA GLY A 101 2.84 33.78 5.77
C GLY A 101 3.64 33.62 4.48
N SER A 102 4.91 33.19 4.53
CA SER A 102 5.76 33.01 3.35
C SER A 102 5.24 31.97 2.35
N GLY A 103 4.40 31.03 2.79
CA GLY A 103 3.71 30.12 1.88
C GLY A 103 3.42 28.74 2.47
N GLU A 104 3.22 27.79 1.55
CA GLU A 104 2.99 26.38 1.85
C GLU A 104 4.31 25.62 2.01
N LEU A 105 4.39 24.79 3.04
CA LEU A 105 5.56 23.96 3.36
C LEU A 105 5.34 22.54 2.85
N PRO A 106 6.40 21.87 2.35
CA PRO A 106 6.28 20.53 1.79
C PRO A 106 6.02 19.49 2.89
N VAL A 107 5.23 18.48 2.57
CA VAL A 107 5.07 17.26 3.39
C VAL A 107 5.93 16.18 2.74
N ALA A 108 7.10 15.90 3.31
CA ALA A 108 8.15 15.09 2.67
C ALA A 108 7.67 13.69 2.25
N CYS A 109 6.93 13.00 3.12
CA CYS A 109 6.33 11.70 2.82
C CYS A 109 5.36 11.78 1.65
N TYR A 110 4.58 12.86 1.54
CA TYR A 110 3.68 13.03 0.41
C TYR A 110 4.45 13.15 -0.91
N GLU A 111 5.51 13.95 -0.95
CA GLU A 111 6.34 14.11 -2.15
C GLU A 111 6.98 12.77 -2.58
N LEU A 112 7.41 11.96 -1.60
CA LEU A 112 7.94 10.63 -1.86
C LEU A 112 6.88 9.70 -2.47
N PHE A 113 5.67 9.64 -1.89
CA PHE A 113 4.60 8.75 -2.37
C PHE A 113 3.91 9.24 -3.64
N SER A 114 3.98 10.55 -3.92
CA SER A 114 3.37 11.16 -5.10
C SER A 114 4.26 11.03 -6.34
N SER A 115 5.54 10.64 -6.19
CA SER A 115 6.46 10.41 -7.32
C SER A 115 5.87 9.44 -8.37
N THR A 116 6.12 9.75 -9.63
CA THR A 116 5.71 8.95 -10.79
C THR A 116 6.85 8.16 -11.41
N GLU A 117 8.04 8.21 -10.82
CA GLU A 117 9.24 7.55 -11.34
C GLU A 117 9.02 6.04 -11.57
N ILE A 118 8.36 5.37 -10.63
CA ILE A 118 7.99 3.95 -10.72
C ILE A 118 7.09 3.69 -11.94
N LEU A 119 6.15 4.58 -12.26
CA LEU A 119 5.30 4.43 -13.45
C LEU A 119 6.12 4.57 -14.73
N GLY A 120 7.04 5.53 -14.76
CA GLY A 120 7.94 5.73 -15.89
C GLY A 120 8.84 4.52 -16.15
N GLN A 121 9.43 3.96 -15.09
CA GLN A 121 10.23 2.75 -15.17
C GLN A 121 9.40 1.56 -15.70
N MET A 122 8.21 1.33 -15.13
CA MET A 122 7.32 0.25 -15.58
C MET A 122 6.90 0.42 -17.05
N ALA A 123 6.65 1.65 -17.50
CA ALA A 123 6.32 1.93 -18.88
C ALA A 123 7.49 1.62 -19.82
N MET A 124 8.72 2.04 -19.45
CA MET A 124 9.93 1.76 -20.21
C MET A 124 10.21 0.25 -20.30
N GLU A 125 10.10 -0.48 -19.19
CA GLU A 125 10.27 -1.93 -19.16
C GLU A 125 9.30 -2.63 -20.13
N LYS A 126 8.03 -2.21 -20.17
CA LYS A 126 7.05 -2.74 -21.13
C LYS A 126 7.41 -2.41 -22.57
N MET A 127 7.81 -1.18 -22.86
CA MET A 127 8.24 -0.77 -24.20
C MET A 127 9.45 -1.58 -24.69
N LEU A 128 10.43 -1.83 -23.83
CA LEU A 128 11.61 -2.65 -24.14
C LEU A 128 11.25 -4.13 -24.32
N ALA A 129 10.24 -4.63 -23.63
CA ALA A 129 9.70 -5.97 -23.80
C ALA A 129 8.82 -6.13 -25.05
N GLY A 130 8.53 -5.04 -25.77
CA GLY A 130 7.64 -5.04 -26.94
C GLY A 130 6.18 -5.30 -26.60
N LEU A 131 5.75 -4.96 -25.38
CA LEU A 131 4.38 -5.07 -24.87
C LEU A 131 3.58 -3.77 -25.02
#